data_AF-R7CDU0-F1
#
_entry.id   AF-R7CDU0-F1
#
_cell.length_a   1.000
_cell.length_b   1.000
_cell.length_c   1.000
_cell.angle_alpha   90.00
_cell.angle_beta   90.00
_cell.angle_gamma   90.00
#
_symmetry.space_group_name_H-M   'P 1'
#
loop_
_entity.id
_entity.type
_entity.pdbx_description
1 polymer ?
#
loop_
_entity_poly.entity_id
_entity_poly.type
_entity_poly.pdbx_seq_one_letter_code
_entity_poly.pdbx_strand_id
1 'polypeptide(L)'
;MDSSLEQFIHSVSGDQYFRVEDDLGNGFVRLRAAEAQRRQALQDIRSFEDVILELLRNSRDAHARAIFLATWTEGSKRFATILDNGDGIPSSMHQTVFEPFVTSKLNSFHSDRWGVHGRGMALYSIKQNVEKATILASQPGLGSVFHIQSDLSRLPEKRDQSTFPSISKNDEGKPVLRGPHNIVRTVMEFAIEERSRISVYLGSSASIVATLYQLATSAASSLSQVFSSYDESTPYIERFAYVADAQALADLANSLGLPLSTRSAHRVLNNEIKPVPLHLEFLSNTKKEQAHTTSSKRKSDTQDERRFKQGPISQTSHGISIKSKDLQRLEKPILSSYKELADAYYLESDVKPTITCRNNSLVISIPLIAREFTDDY
;
A
#
# COMPACT_ATOMS: atom_id res chain seq x y z
N MET A 1 22.95 45.55 -20.77
CA MET A 1 23.08 45.23 -19.33
C MET A 1 24.28 44.32 -19.17
N ASP A 2 25.05 44.54 -18.11
CA ASP A 2 26.43 44.11 -17.91
C ASP A 2 26.65 42.59 -17.87
N SER A 3 27.23 42.05 -18.95
CA SER A 3 27.76 40.68 -18.96
C SER A 3 28.95 40.50 -17.98
N SER A 4 29.60 41.61 -17.59
CA SER A 4 30.74 41.62 -16.67
C SER A 4 30.34 41.35 -15.22
N LEU A 5 29.20 41.89 -14.78
CA LEU A 5 28.66 41.70 -13.43
C LEU A 5 28.07 40.29 -13.29
N GLU A 6 27.39 39.81 -14.34
CA GLU A 6 26.88 38.44 -14.41
C GLU A 6 28.00 37.40 -14.31
N GLN A 7 29.11 37.60 -15.03
CA GLN A 7 30.28 36.72 -14.96
C GLN A 7 31.01 36.79 -13.60
N PHE A 8 31.08 37.97 -12.98
CA PHE A 8 31.65 38.12 -11.64
C PHE A 8 30.80 37.39 -10.58
N ILE A 9 29.48 37.58 -10.60
CA ILE A 9 28.54 36.86 -9.70
C ILE A 9 28.61 35.34 -9.95
N HIS A 10 28.76 34.89 -11.20
CA HIS A 10 28.96 33.48 -11.52
C HIS A 10 30.23 32.90 -10.89
N SER A 11 31.32 33.67 -10.88
CA SER A 11 32.61 33.24 -10.30
C SER A 11 32.62 33.22 -8.77
N VAL A 12 31.78 34.04 -8.13
CA VAL A 12 31.76 34.22 -6.66
C VAL A 12 30.64 33.42 -5.98
N SER A 13 29.46 33.30 -6.61
CA SER A 13 28.26 32.70 -6.00
C SER A 13 27.97 31.27 -6.48
N GLY A 14 28.70 30.78 -7.49
CA GLY A 14 28.52 29.45 -8.10
C GLY A 14 27.27 29.34 -8.98
N ASP A 15 27.24 28.28 -9.81
CA ASP A 15 26.17 27.94 -10.77
C ASP A 15 24.74 27.91 -10.18
N GLN A 16 24.59 27.79 -8.86
CA GLN A 16 23.29 27.66 -8.19
C GLN A 16 22.44 28.93 -8.31
N TYR A 17 23.05 30.12 -8.24
CA TYR A 17 22.34 31.40 -8.28
C TYR A 17 21.70 31.72 -9.64
N PHE A 18 22.24 31.18 -10.73
CA PHE A 18 21.70 31.39 -12.07
C PHE A 18 20.53 30.47 -12.43
N ARG A 19 20.35 29.38 -11.67
CA ARG A 19 19.30 28.38 -11.91
C ARG A 19 18.01 28.71 -11.16
N VAL A 20 18.11 29.44 -10.07
CA VAL A 20 17.00 29.84 -9.20
C VAL A 20 16.42 31.18 -9.65
N GLU A 21 15.10 31.26 -9.69
CA GLU A 21 14.33 32.49 -9.84
C GLU A 21 13.98 33.05 -8.46
N ASP A 22 13.34 32.23 -7.62
CA ASP A 22 12.93 32.59 -6.25
C ASP A 22 13.41 31.54 -5.24
N ASP A 23 13.90 32.00 -4.08
CA ASP A 23 14.01 31.18 -2.87
C ASP A 23 12.69 31.24 -2.11
N LEU A 24 12.05 30.08 -1.93
CA LEU A 24 10.74 29.96 -1.29
C LEU A 24 10.86 29.56 0.19
N GLY A 25 12.09 29.37 0.68
CA GLY A 25 12.37 28.91 2.04
C GLY A 25 12.19 27.39 2.23
N ASN A 26 12.60 26.88 3.39
CA ASN A 26 12.53 25.46 3.75
C ASN A 26 13.19 24.50 2.73
N GLY A 27 14.20 25.00 2.01
CA GLY A 27 14.89 24.25 0.96
C GLY A 27 14.14 24.17 -0.38
N PHE A 28 12.98 24.83 -0.52
CA PHE A 28 12.25 24.93 -1.78
C PHE A 28 12.66 26.17 -2.56
N VAL A 29 12.76 26.02 -3.86
CA VAL A 29 13.07 27.11 -4.80
C VAL A 29 12.18 27.03 -6.02
N ARG A 30 12.01 28.15 -6.72
CA ARG A 30 11.52 28.18 -8.10
C ARG A 30 12.69 28.21 -9.05
N LEU A 31 12.71 27.31 -10.03
CA LEU A 31 13.71 27.33 -11.10
C LEU A 31 13.31 28.34 -12.18
N ARG A 32 14.30 29.01 -12.78
CA ARG A 32 14.05 29.88 -13.95
C ARG A 32 13.48 29.07 -15.12
N ALA A 33 12.55 29.66 -15.87
CA ALA A 33 11.88 28.99 -16.99
C ALA A 33 12.85 28.36 -18.01
N ALA A 34 13.95 29.05 -18.38
CA ALA A 34 14.94 28.49 -19.30
C ALA A 34 15.66 27.26 -18.74
N GLU A 35 15.98 27.26 -17.44
CA GLU A 35 16.57 26.10 -16.75
C GLU A 35 15.56 24.95 -16.68
N ALA A 36 14.30 25.25 -16.37
CA ALA A 36 13.26 24.26 -16.33
C ALA A 36 12.95 23.65 -17.71
N GLN A 37 12.96 24.46 -18.77
CA GLN A 37 12.79 24.03 -20.16
C GLN A 37 13.96 23.17 -20.65
N ARG A 38 15.21 23.49 -20.28
CA ARG A 38 16.37 22.60 -20.51
C ARG A 38 16.17 21.25 -19.83
N ARG A 39 15.53 21.26 -18.67
CA ARG A 39 15.08 20.08 -17.98
C ARG A 39 13.69 19.63 -18.45
N GLN A 40 13.16 19.97 -19.62
CA GLN A 40 11.81 19.55 -20.02
C GLN A 40 11.87 18.46 -21.09
N ALA A 41 12.12 17.23 -20.63
CA ALA A 41 11.90 16.03 -21.43
C ALA A 41 10.58 15.35 -20.99
N LEU A 42 9.50 15.56 -21.74
CA LEU A 42 8.31 14.69 -21.84
C LEU A 42 7.62 14.23 -20.53
N GLN A 43 7.30 15.12 -19.59
CA GLN A 43 6.30 14.80 -18.55
C GLN A 43 4.89 15.14 -19.05
N ASP A 44 4.31 14.22 -19.82
CA ASP A 44 2.96 14.35 -20.35
C ASP A 44 2.01 13.39 -19.62
N ILE A 45 1.14 13.96 -18.77
CA ILE A 45 0.09 13.21 -18.07
C ILE A 45 -1.00 12.90 -19.09
N ARG A 46 -1.00 11.66 -19.61
CA ARG A 46 -1.94 11.21 -20.64
C ARG A 46 -2.99 10.25 -20.12
N SER A 47 -2.75 9.72 -18.92
CA SER A 47 -3.61 8.76 -18.27
C SER A 47 -3.51 8.87 -16.75
N PHE A 48 -4.50 8.34 -16.04
CA PHE A 48 -4.46 8.30 -14.58
C PHE A 48 -3.29 7.46 -14.03
N GLU A 49 -2.82 6.46 -14.77
CA GLU A 49 -1.59 5.72 -14.43
C GLU A 49 -0.36 6.62 -14.37
N ASP A 50 -0.27 7.63 -15.25
CA ASP A 50 0.87 8.55 -15.25
C ASP A 50 0.84 9.44 -13.99
N VAL A 51 -0.36 9.81 -13.52
CA VAL A 51 -0.54 10.52 -12.24
C VAL A 51 -0.04 9.67 -11.07
N ILE A 52 -0.48 8.41 -11.01
CA ILE A 52 -0.05 7.49 -9.95
C ILE A 52 1.47 7.32 -9.96
N LEU A 53 2.06 7.12 -11.13
CA LEU A 53 3.50 6.94 -11.27
C LEU A 53 4.27 8.17 -10.78
N GLU A 54 3.86 9.38 -11.16
CA GLU A 54 4.52 10.61 -10.71
C GLU A 54 4.42 10.82 -9.19
N LEU A 55 3.30 10.45 -8.57
CA LEU A 55 3.16 10.52 -7.11
C LEU A 55 4.02 9.47 -6.38
N LEU A 56 4.13 8.25 -6.93
CA LEU A 56 5.05 7.23 -6.42
C LEU A 56 6.50 7.70 -6.53
N ARG A 57 6.87 8.29 -7.66
CA ARG A 57 8.21 8.88 -7.87
C ARG A 57 8.46 9.99 -6.86
N ASN A 58 7.52 10.90 -6.63
CA ASN A 58 7.62 11.95 -5.61
C ASN A 58 7.79 11.39 -4.20
N SER A 59 7.11 10.30 -3.86
CA SER A 59 7.25 9.64 -2.56
C SER A 59 8.65 9.04 -2.36
N ARG A 60 9.16 8.29 -3.36
CA ARG A 60 10.57 7.80 -3.37
C ARG A 60 11.55 8.95 -3.23
N ASP A 61 11.29 10.00 -3.97
CA ASP A 61 12.08 11.20 -4.04
C ASP A 61 12.12 11.97 -2.70
N ALA A 62 11.06 11.85 -1.89
CA ALA A 62 11.00 12.32 -0.51
C ALA A 62 11.51 11.26 0.49
N HIS A 63 12.32 10.30 0.03
CA HIS A 63 12.94 9.26 0.86
C HIS A 63 11.96 8.34 1.61
N ALA A 64 10.71 8.22 1.13
CA ALA A 64 9.75 7.31 1.71
C ALA A 64 10.25 5.86 1.69
N ARG A 65 9.94 5.12 2.75
CA ARG A 65 10.24 3.68 2.90
C ARG A 65 8.99 2.81 2.82
N ALA A 66 7.83 3.40 3.05
CA ALA A 66 6.54 2.78 2.87
C ALA A 66 5.60 3.74 2.13
N ILE A 67 4.88 3.21 1.14
CA ILE A 67 3.86 3.94 0.39
C ILE A 67 2.57 3.13 0.39
N PHE A 68 1.47 3.77 0.76
CA PHE A 68 0.13 3.21 0.78
C PHE A 68 -0.74 3.95 -0.23
N LEU A 69 -1.20 3.23 -1.25
CA LEU A 69 -2.04 3.76 -2.30
C LEU A 69 -3.43 3.15 -2.23
N ALA A 70 -4.43 3.98 -1.96
CA ALA A 70 -5.83 3.63 -2.11
C ALA A 70 -6.38 4.19 -3.42
N THR A 71 -7.08 3.37 -4.22
CA THR A 71 -7.81 3.84 -5.40
C THR A 71 -9.24 3.33 -5.42
N TRP A 72 -10.17 4.14 -5.94
CA TRP A 72 -11.58 3.77 -6.10
C TRP A 72 -12.26 4.64 -7.16
N THR A 73 -13.44 4.24 -7.61
CA THR A 73 -14.29 5.01 -8.54
C THR A 73 -15.63 5.31 -7.94
N GLU A 74 -16.16 6.48 -8.27
CA GLU A 74 -17.58 6.84 -8.03
C GLU A 74 -18.12 7.48 -9.31
N GLY A 75 -19.02 6.78 -10.00
CA GLY A 75 -19.49 7.23 -11.33
C GLY A 75 -18.34 7.33 -12.33
N SER A 76 -18.22 8.49 -12.99
CA SER A 76 -17.11 8.79 -13.93
C SER A 76 -15.83 9.24 -13.24
N LYS A 77 -15.82 9.37 -11.90
CA LYS A 77 -14.67 9.90 -11.16
C LYS A 77 -13.78 8.80 -10.66
N ARG A 78 -12.48 8.99 -10.85
CA ARG A 78 -11.42 8.20 -10.22
C ARG A 78 -10.81 9.01 -9.09
N PHE A 79 -10.60 8.33 -7.97
CA PHE A 79 -9.93 8.86 -6.80
C PHE A 79 -8.68 8.05 -6.49
N ALA A 80 -7.67 8.74 -5.97
CA ALA A 80 -6.50 8.12 -5.39
C ALA A 80 -6.04 8.90 -4.16
N THR A 81 -5.66 8.16 -3.12
CA THR A 81 -5.00 8.72 -1.94
C THR A 81 -3.69 7.99 -1.74
N ILE A 82 -2.60 8.74 -1.63
CA ILE A 82 -1.25 8.24 -1.40
C ILE A 82 -0.77 8.75 -0.05
N LEU A 83 -0.41 7.82 0.82
CA LEU A 83 0.23 8.10 2.10
C LEU A 83 1.64 7.55 2.05
N ASP A 84 2.61 8.35 2.47
CA ASP A 84 4.01 7.95 2.59
C ASP A 84 4.60 8.39 3.92
N ASN A 85 5.71 7.78 4.32
CA ASN A 85 6.49 8.16 5.51
C ASN A 85 7.79 8.88 5.12
N GLY A 86 7.77 9.66 4.04
CA GLY A 86 8.92 10.44 3.58
C GLY A 86 9.14 11.73 4.39
N ASP A 87 9.99 12.59 3.85
CA ASP A 87 10.45 13.83 4.48
C ASP A 87 9.34 14.83 4.78
N GLY A 88 8.20 14.74 4.08
CA GLY A 88 7.08 15.69 4.25
C GLY A 88 7.33 17.08 3.64
N ILE A 89 6.28 17.90 3.68
CA ILE A 89 6.20 19.23 3.07
C ILE A 89 5.62 20.20 4.11
N PRO A 90 6.28 21.34 4.41
CA PRO A 90 5.75 22.35 5.31
C PRO A 90 4.39 22.89 4.87
N SER A 91 3.50 23.22 5.82
CA SER A 91 2.18 23.81 5.52
C SER A 91 2.22 24.99 4.57
N SER A 92 3.22 25.88 4.75
CA SER A 92 3.39 27.08 3.91
C SER A 92 3.62 26.75 2.44
N MET A 93 4.09 25.54 2.14
CA MET A 93 4.42 25.08 0.79
C MET A 93 3.32 24.24 0.14
N HIS A 94 2.26 23.84 0.86
CA HIS A 94 1.25 22.90 0.35
C HIS A 94 0.57 23.35 -0.94
N GLN A 95 0.37 24.67 -1.13
CA GLN A 95 -0.17 25.22 -2.37
C GLN A 95 0.94 25.44 -3.41
N THR A 96 2.06 26.00 -2.98
CA THR A 96 3.16 26.44 -3.85
C THR A 96 3.87 25.29 -4.55
N VAL A 97 3.97 24.10 -3.96
CA VAL A 97 4.59 22.93 -4.63
C VAL A 97 3.85 22.46 -5.87
N PHE A 98 2.60 22.90 -6.07
CA PHE A 98 1.84 22.65 -7.29
C PHE A 98 1.99 23.73 -8.35
N GLU A 99 2.79 24.76 -8.10
CA GLU A 99 3.12 25.80 -9.08
C GLU A 99 4.27 25.33 -9.98
N PRO A 100 4.38 25.88 -11.20
CA PRO A 100 5.41 25.42 -12.13
C PRO A 100 6.80 25.75 -11.58
N PHE A 101 7.72 24.83 -11.84
CA PHE A 101 9.16 24.95 -11.57
C PHE A 101 9.55 24.96 -10.08
N VAL A 102 8.62 24.66 -9.18
CA VAL A 102 8.90 24.62 -7.74
C VAL A 102 9.51 23.28 -7.34
N THR A 103 10.69 23.30 -6.72
CA THR A 103 11.39 22.08 -6.32
C THR A 103 12.27 22.28 -5.09
N SER A 104 12.45 21.23 -4.29
CA SER A 104 13.45 21.17 -3.22
C SER A 104 14.77 20.53 -3.68
N LYS A 105 14.94 20.33 -4.98
CA LYS A 105 15.91 19.38 -5.58
C LYS A 105 16.83 20.03 -6.61
N LEU A 106 17.51 21.10 -6.20
CA LEU A 106 18.40 21.87 -7.08
C LEU A 106 19.50 21.03 -7.73
N ASN A 107 20.11 20.11 -6.98
CA ASN A 107 21.29 19.34 -7.38
C ASN A 107 20.97 17.88 -7.79
N SER A 108 19.74 17.40 -7.60
CA SER A 108 19.37 16.00 -7.83
C SER A 108 18.57 15.84 -9.12
N PHE A 109 19.21 16.11 -10.26
CA PHE A 109 18.69 15.75 -11.57
C PHE A 109 18.94 14.25 -11.80
N HIS A 110 17.87 13.46 -11.80
CA HIS A 110 17.95 12.02 -11.97
C HIS A 110 17.10 11.58 -13.17
N SER A 111 17.70 10.73 -14.01
CA SER A 111 16.99 9.95 -15.01
C SER A 111 16.75 8.57 -14.43
N ASP A 112 15.50 8.12 -14.44
CA ASP A 112 15.13 6.75 -14.15
C ASP A 112 14.50 6.10 -15.40
N ARG A 113 14.01 4.87 -15.25
CA ARG A 113 13.37 4.11 -16.34
C ARG A 113 12.13 4.81 -16.91
N TRP A 114 11.48 5.69 -16.15
CA TRP A 114 10.27 6.41 -16.55
C TRP A 114 10.57 7.82 -17.04
N GLY A 115 11.83 8.18 -17.18
CA GLY A 115 12.29 9.47 -17.67
C GLY A 115 12.92 10.28 -16.55
N VAL A 116 12.88 11.59 -16.66
CA VAL A 116 13.67 12.46 -15.79
C VAL A 116 12.77 13.20 -14.81
N HIS A 117 13.21 13.31 -13.56
CA HIS A 117 12.51 14.00 -12.46
C HIS A 117 13.44 15.02 -11.76
N GLY A 118 12.93 15.77 -10.77
CA GLY A 118 13.67 16.85 -10.09
C GLY A 118 13.59 18.22 -10.78
N ARG A 119 12.47 18.50 -11.43
CA ARG A 119 12.28 19.65 -12.35
C ARG A 119 11.22 20.64 -11.88
N GLY A 120 10.53 20.29 -10.79
CA GLY A 120 9.41 21.06 -10.24
C GLY A 120 8.16 21.10 -11.12
N MET A 121 7.97 20.10 -11.98
CA MET A 121 6.83 20.06 -12.91
C MET A 121 5.82 18.94 -12.61
N ALA A 122 6.21 17.86 -11.94
CA ALA A 122 5.34 16.70 -11.75
C ALA A 122 4.00 17.05 -11.07
N LEU A 123 4.04 17.72 -9.91
CA LEU A 123 2.84 18.12 -9.17
C LEU A 123 2.01 19.16 -9.93
N TYR A 124 2.66 20.16 -10.55
CA TYR A 124 1.99 21.11 -11.42
C TYR A 124 1.25 20.41 -12.56
N SER A 125 1.92 19.52 -13.30
CA SER A 125 1.35 18.76 -14.41
C SER A 125 0.17 17.90 -13.94
N ILE A 126 0.25 17.25 -12.78
CA ILE A 126 -0.90 16.54 -12.20
C ILE A 126 -2.07 17.51 -11.98
N LYS A 127 -1.85 18.64 -11.28
CA LYS A 127 -2.89 19.63 -10.99
C LYS A 127 -3.57 20.20 -12.24
N GLN A 128 -2.83 20.34 -13.34
CA GLN A 128 -3.39 20.81 -14.62
C GLN A 128 -4.25 19.76 -15.33
N ASN A 129 -4.12 18.47 -15.02
CA ASN A 129 -4.77 17.40 -15.76
C ASN A 129 -5.94 16.73 -15.02
N VAL A 130 -6.04 16.93 -13.70
CA VAL A 130 -7.09 16.34 -12.86
C VAL A 130 -8.09 17.40 -12.37
N GLU A 131 -9.21 16.98 -11.77
CA GLU A 131 -10.18 17.92 -11.19
C GLU A 131 -9.67 18.51 -9.87
N LYS A 132 -9.00 17.69 -9.05
CA LYS A 132 -8.44 18.11 -7.77
C LYS A 132 -7.14 17.36 -7.50
N ALA A 133 -6.10 18.10 -7.13
CA ALA A 133 -4.85 17.58 -6.60
C ALA A 133 -4.49 18.38 -5.35
N THR A 134 -4.48 17.72 -4.19
CA THR A 134 -4.29 18.40 -2.90
C THR A 134 -3.43 17.58 -1.95
N ILE A 135 -2.63 18.26 -1.13
CA ILE A 135 -2.05 17.70 0.08
C ILE A 135 -3.10 17.84 1.18
N LEU A 136 -3.52 16.72 1.77
CA LEU A 136 -4.45 16.73 2.90
C LEU A 136 -3.71 16.89 4.24
N ALA A 137 -2.52 16.29 4.33
CA ALA A 137 -1.70 16.32 5.52
C ALA A 137 -0.24 16.13 5.11
N SER A 138 0.64 17.00 5.60
CA SER A 138 2.08 16.86 5.44
C SER A 138 2.79 17.85 6.37
N GLN A 139 3.87 17.40 7.00
CA GLN A 139 4.81 18.23 7.77
C GLN A 139 6.20 17.63 7.66
N PRO A 140 7.27 18.44 7.82
CA PRO A 140 8.63 17.93 7.87
C PRO A 140 8.78 16.76 8.86
N GLY A 141 9.27 15.62 8.37
CA GLY A 141 9.51 14.40 9.13
C GLY A 141 8.28 13.53 9.41
N LEU A 142 7.06 13.96 9.04
CA LEU A 142 5.82 13.24 9.40
C LEU A 142 5.22 12.42 8.25
N GLY A 143 5.83 12.48 7.07
CA GLY A 143 5.27 11.93 5.83
C GLY A 143 4.29 12.88 5.13
N SER A 144 3.69 12.39 4.06
CA SER A 144 2.71 13.15 3.26
C SER A 144 1.49 12.33 2.91
N VAL A 145 0.36 13.03 2.74
CA VAL A 145 -0.91 12.49 2.27
C VAL A 145 -1.41 13.33 1.11
N PHE A 146 -1.33 12.76 -0.09
CA PHE A 146 -1.86 13.37 -1.31
C PHE A 146 -3.22 12.75 -1.64
N HIS A 147 -4.15 13.59 -2.07
CA HIS A 147 -5.46 13.16 -2.57
C HIS A 147 -5.72 13.75 -3.94
N ILE A 148 -6.08 12.87 -4.86
CA ILE A 148 -6.34 13.17 -6.26
C ILE A 148 -7.76 12.74 -6.63
N GLN A 149 -8.45 13.60 -7.36
CA GLN A 149 -9.73 13.32 -8.01
C GLN A 149 -9.62 13.70 -9.49
N SER A 150 -10.04 12.79 -10.36
CA SER A 150 -10.05 13.00 -11.80
C SER A 150 -11.36 12.52 -12.43
N ASP A 151 -11.83 13.23 -13.46
CA ASP A 151 -12.90 12.73 -14.32
C ASP A 151 -12.29 11.88 -15.44
N LEU A 152 -12.75 10.63 -15.55
CA LEU A 152 -12.30 9.67 -16.56
C LEU A 152 -12.73 10.05 -17.98
N SER A 153 -13.67 10.99 -18.13
CA SER A 153 -14.02 11.57 -19.43
C SER A 153 -12.92 12.50 -19.97
N ARG A 154 -12.13 13.12 -19.08
CA ARG A 154 -11.08 14.08 -19.42
C ARG A 154 -9.68 13.47 -19.37
N LEU A 155 -9.39 12.71 -18.30
CA LEU A 155 -8.14 11.99 -18.15
C LEU A 155 -8.45 10.50 -18.06
N PRO A 156 -8.30 9.76 -19.18
CA PRO A 156 -8.72 8.38 -19.23
C PRO A 156 -7.78 7.48 -18.44
N GLU A 157 -8.23 6.25 -18.26
CA GLU A 157 -7.40 5.15 -17.80
C GLU A 157 -6.96 4.29 -18.96
N LYS A 158 -5.78 3.68 -18.79
CA LYS A 158 -5.38 2.59 -19.65
C LYS A 158 -6.26 1.36 -19.32
N ARG A 159 -6.22 0.33 -20.16
CA ARG A 159 -7.23 -0.76 -20.19
C ARG A 159 -7.25 -1.57 -18.89
N ASP A 160 -8.44 -2.04 -18.49
CA ASP A 160 -8.72 -2.98 -17.37
C ASP A 160 -7.93 -2.73 -16.08
N GLN A 161 -8.56 -2.12 -15.07
CA GLN A 161 -7.93 -1.79 -13.78
C GLN A 161 -7.90 -2.93 -12.75
N SER A 162 -8.36 -4.14 -13.12
CA SER A 162 -8.52 -5.26 -12.18
C SER A 162 -7.50 -6.38 -12.40
N THR A 163 -7.02 -6.56 -13.63
CA THR A 163 -6.09 -7.65 -13.94
C THR A 163 -4.69 -7.39 -13.40
N PHE A 164 -4.18 -8.32 -12.62
CA PHE A 164 -2.78 -8.30 -12.16
C PHE A 164 -1.83 -8.71 -13.28
N PRO A 165 -0.64 -8.11 -13.36
CA PRO A 165 0.38 -8.58 -14.27
C PRO A 165 0.96 -9.92 -13.82
N SER A 166 1.55 -10.66 -14.77
CA SER A 166 2.27 -11.92 -14.51
C SER A 166 3.69 -11.86 -15.05
N ILE A 167 4.60 -12.65 -14.47
CA ILE A 167 5.97 -12.78 -14.98
C ILE A 167 6.00 -13.93 -15.98
N SER A 168 6.39 -13.65 -17.23
CA SER A 168 6.76 -14.67 -18.21
C SER A 168 8.25 -14.56 -18.54
N LYS A 169 8.82 -15.54 -19.25
CA LYS A 169 10.12 -15.37 -19.91
C LYS A 169 9.92 -14.86 -21.34
N ASN A 170 10.85 -14.06 -21.86
CA ASN A 170 10.95 -13.76 -23.28
C ASN A 170 11.76 -14.85 -24.02
N ASP A 171 11.94 -14.67 -25.33
CA ASP A 171 12.68 -15.63 -26.19
C ASP A 171 14.15 -15.78 -25.77
N GLU A 172 14.72 -14.80 -25.07
CA GLU A 172 16.07 -14.83 -24.48
C GLU A 172 16.09 -15.43 -23.05
N GLY A 173 14.96 -15.91 -22.54
CA GLY A 173 14.83 -16.46 -21.18
C GLY A 173 14.79 -15.42 -20.05
N LYS A 174 14.80 -14.12 -20.35
CA LYS A 174 14.71 -13.03 -19.37
C LYS A 174 13.28 -12.87 -18.85
N PRO A 175 13.10 -12.62 -17.54
CA PRO A 175 11.78 -12.36 -16.97
C PRO A 175 11.23 -11.03 -17.49
N VAL A 176 9.99 -11.04 -17.97
CA VAL A 176 9.26 -9.87 -18.48
C VAL A 176 7.87 -9.86 -17.87
N LEU A 177 7.43 -8.67 -17.47
CA LEU A 177 6.09 -8.45 -16.95
C LEU A 177 5.08 -8.41 -18.12
N ARG A 178 4.06 -9.27 -18.07
CA ARG A 178 2.96 -9.37 -19.03
C ARG A 178 1.64 -8.98 -18.38
N GLY A 179 0.67 -8.57 -19.20
CA GLY A 179 -0.64 -8.12 -18.75
C GLY A 179 -0.94 -6.67 -19.17
N PRO A 180 -2.16 -6.19 -18.91
CA PRO A 180 -2.55 -4.84 -19.29
C PRO A 180 -1.66 -3.79 -18.60
N HIS A 181 -1.35 -2.72 -19.32
CA HIS A 181 -0.75 -1.53 -18.72
C HIS A 181 -1.86 -0.78 -18.00
N ASN A 182 -2.07 -1.09 -16.72
CA ASN A 182 -3.07 -0.48 -15.85
C ASN A 182 -2.41 0.06 -14.58
N ILE A 183 -3.19 0.60 -13.64
CA ILE A 183 -2.67 1.09 -12.34
C ILE A 183 -1.96 -0.04 -11.60
N VAL A 184 -2.55 -1.22 -11.50
CA VAL A 184 -1.99 -2.39 -10.81
C VAL A 184 -0.59 -2.72 -11.32
N ARG A 185 -0.42 -2.78 -12.64
CA ARG A 185 0.87 -3.02 -13.29
C ARG A 185 1.83 -1.85 -13.13
N THR A 186 1.35 -0.61 -13.21
CA THR A 186 2.19 0.58 -13.04
C THR A 186 2.82 0.62 -11.65
N VAL A 187 2.01 0.37 -10.62
CA VAL A 187 2.47 0.25 -9.22
C VAL A 187 3.40 -0.95 -9.05
N MET A 188 3.12 -2.08 -9.73
CA MET A 188 3.97 -3.27 -9.71
C MET A 188 5.35 -2.99 -10.30
N GLU A 189 5.39 -2.35 -11.46
CA GLU A 189 6.61 -1.96 -12.13
C GLU A 189 7.48 -1.04 -11.27
N PHE A 190 6.86 -0.08 -10.58
CA PHE A 190 7.54 0.76 -9.60
C PHE A 190 8.07 -0.05 -8.42
N ALA A 191 7.22 -0.92 -7.85
CA ALA A 191 7.60 -1.74 -6.71
C ALA A 191 8.76 -2.69 -7.05
N ILE A 192 8.83 -3.24 -8.27
CA ILE A 192 9.95 -4.11 -8.72
C ILE A 192 11.26 -3.34 -8.74
N GLU A 193 11.24 -2.12 -9.29
CA GLU A 193 12.43 -1.27 -9.37
C GLU A 193 12.93 -0.88 -7.97
N GLU A 194 12.01 -0.50 -7.08
CA GLU A 194 12.34 -0.01 -5.73
C GLU A 194 12.29 -1.09 -4.65
N ARG A 195 12.24 -2.38 -5.03
CA ARG A 195 12.03 -3.54 -4.12
C ARG A 195 13.03 -3.68 -2.97
N SER A 196 14.19 -3.04 -3.06
CA SER A 196 15.24 -3.07 -2.03
C SER A 196 15.13 -1.90 -1.05
N ARG A 197 14.26 -0.93 -1.31
CA ARG A 197 14.20 0.35 -0.59
C ARG A 197 12.82 0.72 -0.10
N ILE A 198 11.77 0.39 -0.85
CA ILE A 198 10.41 0.89 -0.61
C ILE A 198 9.40 -0.26 -0.61
N SER A 199 8.64 -0.35 0.48
CA SER A 199 7.46 -1.18 0.62
C SER A 199 6.25 -0.46 0.02
N VAL A 200 5.57 -1.09 -0.95
CA VAL A 200 4.42 -0.48 -1.63
C VAL A 200 3.19 -1.33 -1.42
N TYR A 201 2.10 -0.70 -0.99
CA TYR A 201 0.78 -1.32 -0.76
C TYR A 201 -0.26 -0.67 -1.66
N LEU A 202 -1.08 -1.47 -2.34
CA LEU A 202 -2.15 -1.02 -3.21
C LEU A 202 -3.44 -1.74 -2.86
N GLY A 203 -4.53 -0.99 -2.71
CA GLY A 203 -5.84 -1.58 -2.44
C GLY A 203 -7.00 -0.60 -2.46
N SER A 204 -8.16 -1.05 -1.97
CA SER A 204 -9.27 -0.17 -1.64
C SER A 204 -8.99 0.62 -0.38
N SER A 205 -9.68 1.74 -0.17
CA SER A 205 -9.60 2.54 1.06
C SER A 205 -9.65 1.69 2.33
N ALA A 206 -10.67 0.83 2.46
CA ALA A 206 -10.83 0.01 3.66
C ALA A 206 -9.69 -1.01 3.86
N SER A 207 -9.16 -1.59 2.78
CA SER A 207 -8.04 -2.53 2.87
C SER A 207 -6.71 -1.84 3.20
N ILE A 208 -6.52 -0.60 2.73
CA ILE A 208 -5.36 0.23 3.08
C ILE A 208 -5.46 0.66 4.54
N VAL A 209 -6.63 1.09 5.02
CA VAL A 209 -6.83 1.40 6.45
C VAL A 209 -6.56 0.17 7.33
N ALA A 210 -7.04 -1.01 6.93
CA ALA A 210 -6.72 -2.25 7.66
C ALA A 210 -5.22 -2.51 7.74
N THR A 211 -4.49 -2.23 6.66
CA THR A 211 -3.04 -2.38 6.59
C THR A 211 -2.32 -1.38 7.48
N LEU A 212 -2.70 -0.10 7.41
CA LEU A 212 -2.15 0.96 8.26
C LEU A 212 -2.38 0.65 9.74
N TYR A 213 -3.61 0.26 10.11
CA TYR A 213 -3.96 -0.11 11.48
C TYR A 213 -3.13 -1.30 11.97
N GLN A 214 -3.03 -2.38 11.19
CA GLN A 214 -2.26 -3.55 11.58
C GLN A 214 -0.76 -3.24 11.74
N LEU A 215 -0.16 -2.52 10.80
CA LEU A 215 1.27 -2.19 10.85
C LEU A 215 1.58 -1.24 12.02
N ALA A 216 0.76 -0.21 12.23
CA ALA A 216 0.96 0.75 13.30
C ALA A 216 0.80 0.09 14.69
N THR A 217 -0.23 -0.73 14.89
CA THR A 217 -0.42 -1.47 16.16
C THR A 217 0.66 -2.53 16.41
N SER A 218 1.16 -3.20 15.36
CA SER A 218 2.26 -4.15 15.47
C SER A 218 3.57 -3.44 15.87
N ALA A 219 3.85 -2.26 15.30
CA ALA A 219 5.00 -1.45 15.68
C ALA A 219 4.88 -0.91 17.12
N ALA A 220 3.71 -0.38 17.49
CA ALA A 220 3.46 0.15 18.83
C ALA A 220 3.51 -0.93 19.92
N SER A 221 3.01 -2.15 19.66
CA SER A 221 3.13 -3.25 20.62
C SER A 221 4.57 -3.68 20.90
N SER A 222 5.49 -3.40 19.97
CA SER A 222 6.93 -3.65 20.13
C SER A 222 7.65 -2.54 20.91
N LEU A 223 7.04 -1.36 21.03
CA LEU A 223 7.54 -0.19 21.74
C LEU A 223 6.66 0.03 22.97
N SER A 224 7.05 -0.56 24.11
CA SER A 224 6.34 -0.50 25.41
C SER A 224 5.55 0.80 25.65
N GLN A 225 4.29 0.66 26.07
CA GLN A 225 3.25 1.68 26.31
C GLN A 225 3.74 2.99 26.98
N VAL A 226 4.24 3.97 26.22
CA VAL A 226 4.54 5.31 26.76
C VAL A 226 3.43 6.33 26.46
N PHE A 227 2.63 6.14 25.41
CA PHE A 227 1.65 7.14 24.96
C PHE A 227 0.25 6.57 24.76
N SER A 228 -0.76 7.27 25.29
CA SER A 228 -2.20 6.95 25.18
C SER A 228 -2.90 7.63 24.00
N SER A 229 -2.22 8.56 23.32
CA SER A 229 -2.75 9.34 22.20
C SER A 229 -1.60 9.83 21.31
N TYR A 230 -1.92 10.24 20.08
CA TYR A 230 -0.99 10.97 19.22
C TYR A 230 -1.17 12.48 19.36
N ASP A 231 -0.16 13.23 18.92
CA ASP A 231 -0.18 14.69 18.81
C ASP A 231 0.20 15.17 17.40
N GLU A 232 0.38 16.48 17.23
CA GLU A 232 0.74 17.08 15.94
C GLU A 232 2.10 16.62 15.42
N SER A 233 3.01 16.18 16.30
CA SER A 233 4.35 15.70 15.95
C SER A 233 4.40 14.21 15.61
N THR A 234 3.29 13.50 15.78
CA THR A 234 3.23 12.06 15.47
C THR A 234 3.10 11.84 13.95
N PRO A 235 3.95 10.98 13.34
CA PRO A 235 3.86 10.65 11.91
C PRO A 235 2.48 10.10 11.53
N TYR A 236 1.96 10.50 10.36
CA TYR A 236 0.55 10.25 10.01
C TYR A 236 0.17 8.77 9.96
N ILE A 237 1.08 7.90 9.51
CA ILE A 237 0.86 6.44 9.47
C ILE A 237 0.80 5.85 10.90
N GLU A 238 1.59 6.38 11.83
CA GLU A 238 1.66 5.86 13.21
C GLU A 238 0.42 6.24 14.02
N ARG A 239 -0.31 7.29 13.64
CA ARG A 239 -1.55 7.73 14.32
C ARG A 239 -2.61 6.63 14.39
N PHE A 240 -2.60 5.69 13.44
CA PHE A 240 -3.50 4.54 13.44
C PHE A 240 -3.26 3.57 14.60
N ALA A 241 -2.12 3.63 15.32
CA ALA A 241 -1.88 2.82 16.51
C ALA A 241 -2.70 3.30 17.73
N TYR A 242 -3.18 4.53 17.72
CA TYR A 242 -3.79 5.21 18.87
C TYR A 242 -5.32 5.35 18.76
N VAL A 243 -5.95 4.74 17.75
CA VAL A 243 -7.41 4.82 17.60
C VAL A 243 -8.09 4.00 18.69
N ALA A 244 -9.02 4.63 19.42
CA ALA A 244 -9.70 4.00 20.56
C ALA A 244 -10.86 3.08 20.14
N ASP A 245 -11.57 3.45 19.07
CA ASP A 245 -12.76 2.74 18.60
C ASP A 245 -12.97 2.90 17.08
N ALA A 246 -14.06 2.31 16.58
CA ALA A 246 -14.39 2.31 15.15
C ALA A 246 -14.72 3.72 14.62
N GLN A 247 -15.27 4.60 15.45
CA GLN A 247 -15.59 5.97 15.04
C GLN A 247 -14.29 6.77 14.89
N ALA A 248 -13.40 6.70 15.88
CA ALA A 248 -12.09 7.34 15.82
C ALA A 248 -11.25 6.85 14.62
N LEU A 249 -11.31 5.55 14.30
CA LEU A 249 -10.65 5.00 13.12
C LEU A 249 -11.26 5.55 11.81
N ALA A 250 -12.59 5.63 11.72
CA ALA A 250 -13.26 6.22 10.57
C ALA A 250 -12.91 7.71 10.43
N ASP A 251 -12.96 8.49 11.50
CA ASP A 251 -12.66 9.92 11.48
C ASP A 251 -11.22 10.20 11.05
N LEU A 252 -10.25 9.46 11.61
CA LEU A 252 -8.84 9.54 11.20
C LEU A 252 -8.68 9.19 9.72
N ALA A 253 -9.24 8.06 9.26
CA ALA A 253 -9.14 7.64 7.88
C ALA A 253 -9.73 8.69 6.91
N ASN A 254 -10.94 9.20 7.20
CA ASN A 254 -11.58 10.21 6.36
C ASN A 254 -10.81 11.53 6.35
N SER A 255 -10.21 11.94 7.47
CA SER A 255 -9.36 13.15 7.54
C SER A 255 -8.11 13.05 6.64
N LEU A 256 -7.60 11.84 6.43
CA LEU A 256 -6.48 11.53 5.53
C LEU A 256 -6.96 11.14 4.11
N GLY A 257 -8.22 11.38 3.75
CA GLY A 257 -8.74 11.11 2.42
C GLY A 257 -8.88 9.62 2.09
N LEU A 258 -9.06 8.77 3.11
CA LEU A 258 -9.38 7.35 2.96
C LEU A 258 -10.85 7.14 3.38
N PRO A 259 -11.82 7.18 2.43
CA PRO A 259 -13.22 7.04 2.77
C PRO A 259 -13.49 5.73 3.52
N LEU A 260 -14.04 5.85 4.72
CA LEU A 260 -14.33 4.70 5.57
C LEU A 260 -15.59 4.97 6.40
N SER A 261 -16.58 4.10 6.30
CA SER A 261 -17.74 4.15 7.18
C SER A 261 -17.42 3.54 8.55
N THR A 262 -18.11 3.98 9.61
CA THR A 262 -18.00 3.40 10.96
C THR A 262 -18.22 1.88 10.96
N ARG A 263 -19.18 1.39 10.15
CA ARG A 263 -19.38 -0.05 9.95
C ARG A 263 -18.13 -0.74 9.38
N SER A 264 -17.48 -0.15 8.37
CA SER A 264 -16.26 -0.73 7.80
C SER A 264 -15.10 -0.65 8.77
N ALA A 265 -15.01 0.41 9.56
CA ALA A 265 -14.03 0.54 10.64
C ALA A 265 -14.18 -0.56 11.70
N HIS A 266 -15.41 -0.90 12.12
CA HIS A 266 -15.65 -2.06 12.99
C HIS A 266 -15.10 -3.36 12.38
N ARG A 267 -15.33 -3.56 11.08
CA ARG A 267 -14.83 -4.73 10.36
C ARG A 267 -13.30 -4.76 10.26
N VAL A 268 -12.65 -3.60 10.20
CA VAL A 268 -11.18 -3.48 10.30
C VAL A 268 -10.72 -3.91 11.70
N LEU A 269 -11.29 -3.33 12.75
CA LEU A 269 -10.92 -3.63 14.14
C LEU A 269 -11.13 -5.11 14.51
N ASN A 270 -12.18 -5.72 13.97
CA ASN A 270 -12.49 -7.15 14.15
C ASN A 270 -11.71 -8.08 13.20
N ASN A 271 -10.74 -7.57 12.43
CA ASN A 271 -9.94 -8.33 11.45
C ASN A 271 -10.77 -9.04 10.34
N GLU A 272 -11.98 -8.54 10.05
CA GLU A 272 -12.82 -9.05 8.96
C GLU A 272 -12.39 -8.48 7.60
N ILE A 273 -11.87 -7.25 7.58
CA ILE A 273 -11.24 -6.66 6.40
C ILE A 273 -9.75 -6.96 6.47
N LYS A 274 -9.27 -7.73 5.49
CA LYS A 274 -7.88 -8.17 5.46
C LYS A 274 -6.94 -7.02 5.03
N PRO A 275 -5.84 -6.83 5.76
CA PRO A 275 -4.69 -6.06 5.30
C PRO A 275 -4.18 -6.58 3.95
N VAL A 276 -3.70 -5.67 3.10
CA VAL A 276 -3.09 -6.02 1.82
C VAL A 276 -1.62 -6.41 2.03
N PRO A 277 -1.12 -7.45 1.35
CA PRO A 277 0.30 -7.77 1.36
C PRO A 277 1.10 -6.71 0.59
N LEU A 278 2.43 -6.79 0.66
CA LEU A 278 3.28 -6.00 -0.24
C LEU A 278 2.88 -6.27 -1.69
N HIS A 279 2.81 -5.22 -2.50
CA HIS A 279 2.32 -5.33 -3.87
C HIS A 279 3.14 -6.31 -4.71
N LEU A 280 4.44 -6.46 -4.42
CA LEU A 280 5.31 -7.44 -5.06
C LEU A 280 4.94 -8.90 -4.79
N GLU A 281 4.29 -9.20 -3.66
CA GLU A 281 3.96 -10.59 -3.29
C GLU A 281 2.93 -11.19 -4.25
N PHE A 282 2.12 -10.38 -4.93
CA PHE A 282 1.18 -10.85 -5.94
C PHE A 282 1.87 -11.51 -7.15
N LEU A 283 3.15 -11.22 -7.41
CA LEU A 283 3.95 -11.92 -8.45
C LEU A 283 4.30 -13.36 -8.05
N SER A 284 4.32 -13.66 -6.74
CA SER A 284 4.60 -15.01 -6.24
C SER A 284 3.35 -15.89 -6.20
N ASN A 285 2.18 -15.27 -5.97
CA ASN A 285 0.89 -15.96 -5.90
C ASN A 285 0.38 -16.40 -7.29
N THR A 286 0.70 -15.66 -8.35
CA THR A 286 0.38 -16.04 -9.74
C THR A 286 1.04 -17.37 -10.17
N LYS A 287 2.20 -17.73 -9.60
CA LYS A 287 2.81 -19.05 -9.85
C LYS A 287 2.03 -20.22 -9.22
N LYS A 288 1.35 -19.99 -8.09
CA LYS A 288 0.55 -21.03 -7.41
C LYS A 288 -0.76 -21.31 -8.16
N GLU A 289 -1.37 -20.29 -8.75
CA GLU A 289 -2.60 -20.45 -9.53
C GLU A 289 -2.36 -21.09 -10.92
N GLN A 290 -1.21 -20.83 -11.55
CA GLN A 290 -0.82 -21.50 -12.80
C GLN A 290 -0.42 -22.98 -12.59
N ALA A 291 0.07 -23.35 -11.41
CA ALA A 291 0.37 -24.75 -11.06
C ALA A 291 -0.91 -25.58 -10.81
N HIS A 292 -2.02 -24.95 -10.40
CA HIS A 292 -3.29 -25.64 -10.18
C HIS A 292 -4.15 -25.82 -11.44
N THR A 293 -3.85 -25.11 -12.54
CA THR A 293 -4.63 -25.20 -13.78
C THR A 293 -4.03 -26.14 -14.84
N THR A 294 -2.90 -26.80 -14.55
CA THR A 294 -2.25 -27.76 -15.47
C THR A 294 -2.30 -29.22 -15.03
N SER A 295 -2.96 -29.56 -13.91
CA SER A 295 -3.13 -30.95 -13.48
C SER A 295 -4.56 -31.47 -13.70
N SER A 296 -5.05 -31.47 -14.95
CA SER A 296 -6.20 -32.30 -15.33
C SER A 296 -6.00 -32.89 -16.73
N LYS A 297 -5.27 -34.01 -16.78
CA LYS A 297 -5.42 -35.17 -17.68
C LYS A 297 -4.06 -35.81 -17.93
N ARG A 298 -3.80 -36.91 -17.22
CA ARG A 298 -3.18 -38.12 -17.79
C ARG A 298 -3.41 -39.28 -16.82
N LYS A 299 -4.24 -40.23 -17.25
CA LYS A 299 -4.28 -41.60 -16.74
C LYS A 299 -3.01 -42.32 -17.21
N SER A 300 -2.39 -43.09 -16.34
CA SER A 300 -1.92 -44.45 -16.63
C SER A 300 -1.41 -45.12 -15.36
N ASP A 301 -1.83 -46.38 -15.19
CA ASP A 301 -1.38 -47.35 -14.22
C ASP A 301 0.14 -47.49 -14.13
N THR A 302 0.66 -47.76 -12.93
CA THR A 302 1.38 -49.01 -12.62
C THR A 302 1.70 -49.11 -11.12
N GLN A 303 1.73 -50.37 -10.68
CA GLN A 303 1.96 -50.83 -9.31
C GLN A 303 3.43 -50.68 -8.86
N ASP A 304 3.59 -50.80 -7.54
CA ASP A 304 4.77 -51.31 -6.82
C ASP A 304 5.99 -50.38 -6.65
N GLU A 305 6.21 -49.89 -5.42
CA GLU A 305 7.05 -50.58 -4.42
C GLU A 305 7.21 -49.75 -3.14
N ARG A 306 7.30 -50.46 -2.02
CA ARG A 306 7.49 -49.97 -0.65
C ARG A 306 8.93 -49.52 -0.43
N ARG A 307 9.14 -48.43 0.33
CA ARG A 307 10.22 -48.36 1.34
C ARG A 307 10.01 -47.24 2.37
N PHE A 308 9.92 -47.68 3.63
CA PHE A 308 10.05 -46.89 4.85
C PHE A 308 11.34 -46.07 4.86
N LYS A 309 11.29 -44.82 5.36
CA LYS A 309 12.27 -44.25 6.30
C LYS A 309 11.61 -43.15 7.16
N GLN A 310 11.74 -43.32 8.47
CA GLN A 310 11.38 -42.37 9.53
C GLN A 310 12.42 -41.25 9.63
N GLY A 311 11.97 -39.98 9.69
CA GLY A 311 12.66 -38.78 10.24
C GLY A 311 14.03 -38.36 9.67
N PRO A 312 14.50 -37.10 9.91
CA PRO A 312 13.90 -36.00 10.64
C PRO A 312 13.41 -34.86 9.72
N ILE A 313 12.65 -33.96 10.31
CA ILE A 313 12.05 -32.76 9.70
C ILE A 313 13.11 -31.96 8.94
N SER A 314 13.03 -31.96 7.61
CA SER A 314 13.64 -30.93 6.78
C SER A 314 12.73 -29.71 6.82
N GLN A 315 13.20 -28.62 7.43
CA GLN A 315 12.59 -27.30 7.34
C GLN A 315 12.70 -26.78 5.90
N THR A 316 11.80 -27.27 5.06
CA THR A 316 11.46 -26.64 3.78
C THR A 316 10.07 -26.06 3.96
N SER A 317 9.88 -24.82 3.53
CA SER A 317 8.68 -23.98 3.57
C SER A 317 7.42 -24.63 2.98
N HIS A 318 6.91 -25.66 3.65
CA HIS A 318 5.63 -26.30 3.45
C HIS A 318 4.90 -26.23 4.78
N GLY A 319 3.79 -25.48 4.82
CA GLY A 319 2.98 -25.34 6.02
C GLY A 319 2.61 -26.71 6.59
N ILE A 320 2.61 -26.81 7.92
CA ILE A 320 2.26 -28.05 8.63
C ILE A 320 0.85 -28.46 8.20
N SER A 321 0.74 -29.58 7.47
CA SER A 321 -0.54 -30.12 7.02
C SER A 321 -0.93 -31.30 7.92
N ILE A 322 -2.02 -31.15 8.65
CA ILE A 322 -2.59 -32.19 9.52
C ILE A 322 -3.67 -32.92 8.74
N LYS A 323 -3.65 -34.26 8.77
CA LYS A 323 -4.65 -35.06 8.06
C LYS A 323 -6.05 -34.81 8.64
N SER A 324 -7.05 -34.72 7.78
CA SER A 324 -8.44 -34.44 8.20
C SER A 324 -8.99 -35.46 9.21
N LYS A 325 -8.56 -36.73 9.15
CA LYS A 325 -8.94 -37.76 10.13
C LYS A 325 -8.43 -37.46 11.54
N ASP A 326 -7.27 -36.82 11.66
CA ASP A 326 -6.68 -36.47 12.95
C ASP A 326 -7.30 -35.18 13.51
N LEU A 327 -7.69 -34.23 12.64
CA LEU A 327 -8.49 -33.06 13.05
C LEU A 327 -9.87 -33.46 13.58
N GLN A 328 -10.53 -34.42 12.94
CA GLN A 328 -11.82 -34.97 13.41
C GLN A 328 -11.69 -35.69 14.76
N ARG A 329 -10.54 -36.32 15.05
CA ARG A 329 -10.30 -36.93 16.37
C ARG A 329 -10.16 -35.90 17.49
N LEU A 330 -9.70 -34.69 17.15
CA LEU A 330 -9.53 -33.60 18.11
C LEU A 330 -10.85 -32.91 18.48
N GLU A 331 -11.88 -33.04 17.63
CA GLU A 331 -13.19 -32.41 17.82
C GLU A 331 -13.88 -32.84 19.12
N LYS A 332 -13.91 -34.14 19.43
CA LYS A 332 -14.61 -34.65 20.62
C LYS A 332 -14.00 -34.18 21.96
N PRO A 333 -12.67 -34.26 22.17
CA PRO A 333 -12.05 -33.72 23.38
C PRO A 333 -12.27 -32.21 23.59
N ILE A 334 -12.26 -31.43 22.51
CA ILE A 334 -12.52 -29.98 22.55
C ILE A 334 -13.93 -29.71 23.04
N LEU A 335 -14.93 -30.36 22.44
CA LEU A 335 -16.33 -30.20 22.85
C LEU A 335 -16.59 -30.68 24.27
N SER A 336 -15.92 -31.74 24.70
CA SER A 336 -15.99 -32.20 26.09
C SER A 336 -15.46 -31.15 27.07
N SER A 337 -14.40 -30.42 26.71
CA SER A 337 -13.80 -29.38 27.54
C SER A 337 -14.62 -28.08 27.52
N TYR A 338 -15.30 -27.80 26.41
CA TYR A 338 -16.19 -26.65 26.27
C TYR A 338 -17.47 -26.78 27.09
N LYS A 339 -17.95 -28.00 27.36
CA LYS A 339 -19.22 -28.24 28.03
C LYS A 339 -19.35 -27.51 29.38
N GLU A 340 -18.30 -27.53 30.21
CA GLU A 340 -18.31 -26.84 31.50
C GLU A 340 -18.46 -25.31 31.34
N LEU A 341 -17.78 -24.73 30.35
CA LEU A 341 -17.89 -23.32 30.00
C LEU A 341 -19.29 -22.99 29.45
N ALA A 342 -19.84 -23.85 28.60
CA ALA A 342 -21.17 -23.67 28.02
C ALA A 342 -22.25 -23.66 29.12
N ASP A 343 -22.17 -24.57 30.08
CA ASP A 343 -23.12 -24.63 31.20
C ASP A 343 -23.00 -23.41 32.12
N ALA A 344 -21.78 -22.93 32.41
CA ALA A 344 -21.55 -21.75 33.27
C ALA A 344 -22.09 -20.44 32.68
N TYR A 345 -22.21 -20.35 31.36
CA TYR A 345 -22.63 -19.14 30.64
C TYR A 345 -23.93 -19.31 29.86
N TYR A 346 -24.73 -20.34 30.15
CA TYR A 346 -26.02 -20.63 29.51
C TYR A 346 -25.95 -20.74 27.98
N LEU A 347 -24.90 -21.38 27.46
CA LEU A 347 -24.68 -21.60 26.03
C LEU A 347 -25.02 -23.04 25.62
N GLU A 348 -25.38 -23.21 24.35
CA GLU A 348 -25.52 -24.53 23.73
C GLU A 348 -24.19 -25.27 23.76
N SER A 349 -24.20 -26.49 24.32
CA SER A 349 -23.02 -27.34 24.42
C SER A 349 -22.85 -28.25 23.21
N ASP A 350 -23.93 -28.52 22.47
CA ASP A 350 -23.93 -29.33 21.25
C ASP A 350 -23.81 -28.44 20.01
N VAL A 351 -22.60 -27.90 19.82
CA VAL A 351 -22.27 -27.04 18.69
C VAL A 351 -21.20 -27.69 17.82
N LYS A 352 -21.18 -27.38 16.52
CA LYS A 352 -20.18 -27.90 15.59
C LYS A 352 -19.00 -26.93 15.47
N PRO A 353 -17.81 -27.26 16.04
CA PRO A 353 -16.65 -26.41 15.94
C PRO A 353 -16.02 -26.52 14.55
N THR A 354 -15.34 -25.44 14.13
CA THR A 354 -14.52 -25.47 12.92
C THR A 354 -13.05 -25.54 13.32
N ILE A 355 -12.37 -26.59 12.85
CA ILE A 355 -10.95 -26.82 13.13
C ILE A 355 -10.18 -26.71 11.82
N THR A 356 -9.30 -25.71 11.71
CA THR A 356 -8.52 -25.47 10.49
C THR A 356 -7.04 -25.24 10.82
N CYS A 357 -6.15 -25.75 9.98
CA CYS A 357 -4.72 -25.45 10.06
C CYS A 357 -4.37 -24.36 9.05
N ARG A 358 -3.83 -23.22 9.50
CA ARG A 358 -3.37 -22.12 8.65
C ARG A 358 -2.11 -21.50 9.23
N ASN A 359 -1.12 -21.20 8.39
CA ASN A 359 0.13 -20.52 8.76
C ASN A 359 0.84 -21.15 9.99
N ASN A 360 1.06 -22.46 9.99
CA ASN A 360 1.62 -23.22 11.11
C ASN A 360 0.84 -23.11 12.44
N SER A 361 -0.42 -22.67 12.41
CA SER A 361 -1.29 -22.55 13.58
C SER A 361 -2.55 -23.37 13.41
N LEU A 362 -2.98 -24.03 14.49
CA LEU A 362 -4.26 -24.72 14.56
C LEU A 362 -5.31 -23.77 15.15
N VAL A 363 -6.31 -23.39 14.34
CA VAL A 363 -7.38 -22.48 14.74
C VAL A 363 -8.65 -23.29 14.98
N ILE A 364 -9.18 -23.19 16.20
CA ILE A 364 -10.44 -23.80 16.63
C ILE A 364 -11.43 -22.67 16.86
N SER A 365 -12.55 -22.67 16.15
CA SER A 365 -13.64 -21.72 16.35
C SER A 365 -14.91 -22.47 16.76
N ILE A 366 -15.43 -22.13 17.93
CA ILE A 366 -16.64 -22.69 18.52
C ILE A 366 -17.72 -21.59 18.49
N PRO A 367 -18.85 -21.78 17.80
CA PRO A 367 -19.92 -20.79 17.80
C PRO A 367 -20.58 -20.74 19.18
N LEU A 368 -20.79 -19.53 19.71
CA LEU A 368 -21.49 -19.33 20.98
C LEU A 368 -22.97 -19.06 20.66
N ILE A 369 -23.83 -20.00 21.01
CA ILE A 369 -25.28 -19.90 20.84
C ILE A 369 -25.88 -19.89 22.24
N ALA A 370 -26.67 -18.88 22.59
CA ALA A 370 -27.35 -18.85 23.87
C ALA A 370 -28.46 -19.91 23.89
N ARG A 371 -28.63 -20.62 25.01
CA ARG A 371 -29.78 -21.50 25.20
C ARG A 371 -31.05 -20.66 25.27
N GLU A 372 -32.00 -20.91 24.37
CA GLU A 372 -33.33 -20.32 24.49
C GLU A 372 -34.09 -21.06 25.59
N PHE A 373 -34.43 -20.35 26.67
CA PHE A 373 -35.38 -20.85 27.66
C PHE A 373 -36.78 -20.69 27.08
N THR A 374 -37.40 -21.80 26.67
CA THR A 374 -38.86 -21.83 26.53
C THR A 374 -39.45 -21.86 27.93
N ASP A 375 -40.03 -20.74 28.36
CA ASP A 375 -40.87 -20.66 29.56
C ASP A 375 -42.15 -21.48 29.32
N ASP A 376 -42.07 -22.80 29.51
CA ASP A 376 -43.24 -23.63 29.72
C ASP A 376 -43.65 -23.51 31.20
N TYR A 377 -44.58 -22.59 31.47
CA TYR A 377 -45.34 -22.51 32.73
C TYR A 377 -46.40 -23.59 32.82
#